data_AF-A0A699WYX6-F1
#
_entry.id   AF-A0A699WYX6-F1
#
_cell.length_a   1.000
_cell.length_b   1.000
_cell.length_c   1.000
_cell.angle_alpha   90.00
_cell.angle_beta   90.00
_cell.angle_gamma   90.00
#
_symmetry.space_group_name_H-M   'P 1'
#
loop_
_entity.id
_entity.type
_entity.pdbx_description
1 polymer ?
#
loop_
_entity_poly.entity_id
_entity_poly.type
_entity_poly.pdbx_seq_one_letter_code
_entity_poly.pdbx_strand_id
1 'polypeptide(L)'
;MQTQMSNTLHNAIMEAGSKDRPPMLAPGNYVQWKSRIKRYIDTKPNHELIYYCLENPPYELGWKDKPAPDSDGNLTTTTERVFETYKNVKQDIRDQLNAEAEAVQIILTGIDND
;
A
#
# COMPACT_ATOMS: atom_id res chain seq x y z
N MET A 1 -13.72 -5.07 -9.94
CA MET A 1 -14.13 -5.83 -8.74
C MET A 1 -13.33 -5.27 -7.58
N GLN A 2 -13.95 -4.38 -6.81
CA GLN A 2 -13.31 -3.69 -5.69
C GLN A 2 -13.02 -4.72 -4.59
N THR A 3 -11.75 -4.84 -4.18
CA THR A 3 -11.28 -5.90 -3.30
C THR A 3 -11.93 -5.82 -1.92
N GLN A 4 -12.47 -6.96 -1.51
CA GLN A 4 -13.16 -7.18 -0.24
C GLN A 4 -12.37 -6.67 0.98
N MET A 5 -11.03 -6.66 0.90
CA MET A 5 -10.13 -6.15 1.95
C MET A 5 -10.21 -4.63 2.20
N SER A 6 -10.29 -3.79 1.16
CA SER A 6 -10.34 -2.33 1.35
C SER A 6 -11.63 -1.90 2.03
N ASN A 7 -12.75 -2.57 1.68
CA ASN A 7 -14.05 -2.31 2.28
C ASN A 7 -14.13 -2.86 3.71
N THR A 8 -13.50 -4.00 4.00
CA THR A 8 -13.38 -4.54 5.36
C THR A 8 -12.57 -3.63 6.27
N LEU A 9 -11.44 -3.09 5.80
CA LEU A 9 -10.62 -2.17 6.59
C LEU A 9 -11.35 -0.85 6.86
N HIS A 10 -11.98 -0.27 5.84
CA HIS A 10 -12.75 0.97 5.98
C HIS A 10 -13.95 0.81 6.94
N ASN A 11 -14.67 -0.31 6.85
CA ASN A 11 -15.79 -0.60 7.74
C ASN A 11 -15.34 -0.92 9.17
N ALA A 12 -14.22 -1.61 9.38
CA ALA A 12 -13.67 -1.87 10.71
C ALA A 12 -13.23 -0.57 11.42
N ILE A 13 -12.67 0.38 10.66
CA ILE A 13 -12.30 1.72 11.17
C ILE A 13 -13.53 2.54 11.56
N MET A 14 -14.64 2.40 10.82
CA MET A 14 -15.93 3.05 11.11
C MET A 14 -16.69 2.41 12.28
N GLU A 15 -16.71 1.07 12.37
CA GLU A 15 -17.37 0.29 13.44
C GLU A 15 -16.70 0.46 14.81
N ALA A 16 -15.37 0.58 14.87
CA ALA A 16 -14.62 0.86 16.09
C ALA A 16 -14.91 2.26 16.70
N GLY A 17 -15.81 3.05 16.08
CA GLY A 17 -16.02 4.46 16.36
C GLY A 17 -17.00 4.86 17.46
N SER A 18 -17.68 3.95 18.20
CA SER A 18 -18.71 4.39 19.18
C SER A 18 -18.52 3.99 20.65
N LYS A 19 -17.60 3.07 20.99
CA LYS A 19 -17.28 2.74 22.40
C LYS A 19 -15.84 2.30 22.65
N ASP A 20 -15.23 1.59 21.70
CA ASP A 20 -13.88 1.03 21.81
C ASP A 20 -12.86 1.77 20.93
N ARG A 21 -13.10 3.07 20.71
CA ARG A 21 -12.27 3.86 19.83
C ARG A 21 -10.84 3.89 20.38
N PRO A 22 -9.82 3.44 19.63
CA PRO A 22 -8.43 3.51 20.08
C PRO A 22 -8.12 4.94 20.53
N PRO A 23 -7.40 5.16 21.63
CA PRO A 23 -7.14 6.48 22.22
C PRO A 23 -6.63 7.51 21.21
N MET A 24 -5.96 7.02 20.17
CA MET A 24 -5.46 7.72 19.00
C MET A 24 -6.50 8.51 18.17
N LEU A 25 -7.73 8.01 18.06
CA LEU A 25 -8.80 8.70 17.33
C LEU A 25 -9.61 9.63 18.25
N ALA A 26 -9.21 9.78 19.52
CA ALA A 26 -9.67 10.91 20.31
C ALA A 26 -9.13 12.22 19.66
N PRO A 27 -9.97 13.26 19.49
CA PRO A 27 -9.59 14.47 18.74
C PRO A 27 -8.27 15.14 19.17
N GLY A 28 -7.86 14.99 20.45
CA GLY A 28 -6.61 15.56 20.97
C GLY A 28 -5.34 14.76 20.66
N ASN A 29 -5.45 13.46 20.39
CA ASN A 29 -4.30 12.55 20.26
C ASN A 29 -3.85 12.36 18.80
N TYR A 30 -4.71 12.69 17.84
CA TYR A 30 -4.44 12.51 16.42
C TYR A 30 -3.19 13.25 15.93
N VAL A 31 -2.95 14.48 16.40
CA VAL A 31 -1.77 15.29 16.02
C VAL A 31 -0.48 14.66 16.57
N GLN A 32 -0.51 14.17 17.81
CA GLN A 32 0.63 13.53 18.45
C GLN A 32 0.96 12.20 17.78
N TRP A 33 -0.05 11.37 17.54
CA TRP A 33 0.09 10.11 16.83
C TRP A 33 0.65 10.29 15.42
N LYS A 34 0.08 11.23 14.64
CA LYS A 34 0.57 11.54 13.30
C LYS A 34 2.05 11.96 13.31
N SER A 35 2.47 12.70 14.35
CA SER A 35 3.88 13.09 14.52
C SER A 35 4.79 11.91 14.89
N ARG A 36 4.31 10.99 15.74
CA ARG A 36 5.04 9.76 16.11
C ARG A 36 5.24 8.85 14.90
N ILE A 37 4.19 8.63 14.11
CA ILE A 37 4.27 7.84 12.88
C ILE A 37 5.25 8.45 11.89
N LYS A 38 5.16 9.76 11.63
CA LYS A 38 6.11 10.45 10.74
C LYS A 38 7.56 10.22 11.18
N ARG A 39 7.85 10.45 12.45
CA ARG A 39 9.21 10.24 12.99
C ARG A 39 9.67 8.80 12.85
N TYR A 40 8.78 7.82 13.02
CA TYR A 40 9.11 6.41 12.82
C TYR A 40 9.41 6.11 11.36
N ILE A 41 8.57 6.58 10.43
CA ILE A 41 8.76 6.44 8.99
C ILE A 41 10.09 7.07 8.56
N ASP A 42 10.42 8.27 9.04
CA ASP A 42 11.67 8.98 8.70
C ASP A 42 12.95 8.21 9.07
N THR A 43 12.87 7.22 9.97
CA THR A 43 14.01 6.35 10.32
C THR A 43 14.19 5.16 9.38
N LYS A 44 13.28 4.94 8.44
CA LYS A 44 13.28 3.78 7.54
C LYS A 44 14.07 4.06 6.25
N PRO A 45 14.80 3.06 5.71
CA PRO A 45 15.54 3.24 4.46
C PRO A 45 14.64 3.48 3.24
N ASN A 46 13.41 2.99 3.26
CA ASN A 46 12.37 3.12 2.22
C ASN A 46 11.31 4.19 2.58
N HIS A 47 11.62 5.15 3.45
CA HIS A 47 10.67 6.15 3.95
C HIS A 47 9.94 6.93 2.85
N GLU A 48 10.62 7.30 1.76
CA GLU A 48 9.99 7.98 0.61
C GLU A 48 8.90 7.13 -0.04
N LEU A 49 9.15 5.83 -0.22
CA LEU A 49 8.16 4.89 -0.75
C LEU A 49 6.99 4.71 0.22
N ILE A 50 7.26 4.64 1.53
CA ILE A 50 6.20 4.54 2.54
C ILE A 50 5.31 5.79 2.49
N TYR A 51 5.88 6.99 2.41
CA TYR A 51 5.11 8.22 2.25
C TYR A 51 4.29 8.22 0.97
N TYR A 52 4.90 7.81 -0.15
CA TYR A 52 4.20 7.66 -1.42
C TYR A 52 2.98 6.74 -1.29
N CYS A 53 3.12 5.60 -0.60
CA CYS A 53 2.02 4.64 -0.38
C CYS A 53 0.91 5.17 0.56
N LEU A 54 1.22 6.12 1.43
CA LEU A 54 0.20 6.76 2.29
C LEU A 54 -0.61 7.84 1.56
N GLU A 55 -0.03 8.46 0.52
CA GLU A 55 -0.67 9.53 -0.25
C GLU A 55 -1.35 9.04 -1.54
N ASN A 56 -0.95 7.86 -2.03
CA ASN A 56 -1.42 7.30 -3.29
C ASN A 56 -2.18 5.98 -3.08
N PRO A 57 -3.09 5.62 -3.99
CA PRO A 57 -3.74 4.31 -3.94
C PRO A 57 -2.71 3.17 -4.14
N PRO A 58 -2.98 2.00 -3.55
CA PRO A 58 -2.08 0.85 -3.67
C PRO A 58 -1.99 0.35 -5.11
N TYR A 59 -0.85 -0.23 -5.47
CA TYR A 59 -0.65 -0.84 -6.78
C TYR A 59 -1.50 -2.10 -6.94
N GLU A 60 -2.35 -2.12 -7.97
CA GLU A 60 -3.17 -3.29 -8.29
C GLU A 60 -2.48 -4.22 -9.28
N LEU A 61 -2.07 -5.41 -8.80
CA LEU A 61 -1.69 -6.53 -9.66
C LEU A 61 -2.90 -7.03 -10.46
N GLY A 62 -2.70 -7.33 -11.73
CA GLY A 62 -3.77 -7.84 -12.58
C GLY A 62 -3.32 -8.17 -13.99
N TRP A 63 -4.29 -8.30 -14.90
CA TRP A 63 -4.00 -8.48 -16.32
C TRP A 63 -3.44 -7.18 -16.91
N LYS A 64 -2.22 -7.25 -17.46
CA LYS A 64 -1.61 -6.16 -18.20
C LYS A 64 -1.22 -6.62 -19.60
N ASP A 65 -1.34 -5.68 -20.51
CA ASP A 65 -0.98 -5.83 -21.90
C ASP A 65 0.50 -5.40 -22.03
N LYS A 66 1.39 -6.35 -22.36
CA LYS A 66 2.85 -6.11 -22.51
C LYS A 66 3.29 -6.36 -23.95
N PRO A 67 4.14 -5.49 -24.53
CA PRO A 67 4.63 -5.71 -25.88
C PRO A 67 5.51 -6.97 -25.91
N ALA A 68 5.20 -7.90 -26.80
CA ALA A 68 5.98 -9.10 -27.01
C ALA A 68 7.12 -8.82 -28.03
N PRO A 69 8.35 -9.28 -27.76
CA PRO A 69 9.41 -9.23 -28.77
C PRO A 69 9.07 -10.19 -29.92
N ASP A 70 9.28 -9.75 -31.16
CA ASP A 70 9.18 -10.61 -32.34
C ASP A 70 10.41 -11.52 -32.51
N SER A 71 10.41 -12.37 -33.54
CA SER A 71 11.53 -13.27 -33.86
C SER A 71 12.85 -12.55 -34.14
N ASP A 72 12.80 -11.26 -34.43
CA ASP A 72 13.95 -10.41 -34.74
C ASP A 72 14.36 -9.52 -33.53
N GLY A 73 13.68 -9.68 -32.39
CA GLY A 73 13.94 -8.94 -31.14
C GLY A 73 13.35 -7.53 -31.10
N ASN A 74 12.54 -7.15 -32.08
CA ASN A 74 11.84 -5.88 -32.13
C ASN A 74 10.52 -5.93 -31.33
N LEU A 75 10.22 -4.84 -30.63
CA LEU A 75 8.93 -4.68 -29.95
C LEU A 75 7.86 -4.42 -31.02
N THR A 76 7.09 -5.46 -31.36
CA THR A 76 5.98 -5.34 -32.32
C THR A 76 4.71 -4.82 -31.65
N THR A 77 3.72 -4.45 -32.47
CA THR A 77 2.35 -4.11 -32.07
C THR A 77 1.60 -5.28 -31.42
N THR A 78 2.19 -6.47 -31.39
CA THR A 78 1.61 -7.67 -30.76
C THR A 78 1.78 -7.58 -29.26
N THR A 79 0.67 -7.29 -28.59
CA THR A 79 0.62 -7.15 -27.15
C THR A 79 0.16 -8.47 -26.53
N GLU A 80 1.00 -9.10 -25.72
CA GLU A 80 0.64 -10.29 -24.97
C GLU A 80 -0.01 -9.88 -23.65
N ARG A 81 -1.18 -10.47 -23.37
CA ARG A 81 -1.89 -10.24 -22.11
C ARG A 81 -1.30 -11.15 -21.04
N VAL A 82 -0.52 -10.58 -20.13
CA VAL A 82 0.15 -11.30 -19.05
C VAL A 82 -0.53 -10.98 -17.73
N PHE A 83 -0.78 -12.01 -16.92
CA PHE A 83 -1.22 -11.81 -15.54
C PHE A 83 -0.02 -11.45 -14.67
N GLU A 84 -0.03 -10.25 -14.09
CA GLU A 84 1.04 -9.80 -13.22
C GLU A 84 0.99 -10.52 -11.88
N THR A 85 2.15 -11.04 -11.50
CA THR A 85 2.38 -11.64 -10.19
C THR A 85 3.58 -10.95 -9.56
N TYR A 86 3.70 -11.02 -8.23
CA TYR A 86 4.85 -10.49 -7.52
C TYR A 86 6.20 -10.92 -8.14
N LYS A 87 6.30 -12.18 -8.60
CA LYS A 87 7.51 -12.74 -9.20
C LYS A 87 7.81 -12.25 -10.62
N ASN A 88 6.83 -11.70 -11.33
CA ASN A 88 6.94 -11.33 -12.74
C ASN A 88 6.84 -9.82 -12.97
N VAL A 89 6.49 -9.03 -11.95
CA VAL A 89 6.59 -7.56 -12.01
C VAL A 89 8.03 -7.10 -11.84
N LYS A 90 8.28 -5.86 -12.29
CA LYS A 90 9.55 -5.15 -12.16
C LYS A 90 9.87 -4.87 -10.68
N GLN A 91 11.14 -4.61 -10.39
CA GLN A 91 11.63 -4.43 -9.02
C GLN A 91 11.01 -3.22 -8.33
N ASP A 92 10.83 -2.11 -9.05
CA ASP A 92 10.14 -0.90 -8.57
C ASP A 92 8.72 -1.20 -8.03
N ILE A 93 7.94 -2.01 -8.75
CA ILE A 93 6.61 -2.44 -8.32
C ILE A 93 6.71 -3.32 -7.07
N ARG A 94 7.71 -4.20 -6.96
CA ARG A 94 7.91 -5.02 -5.75
C ARG A 94 8.27 -4.16 -4.55
N ASP A 95 9.14 -3.19 -4.74
CA ASP A 95 9.58 -2.27 -3.69
C ASP A 95 8.39 -1.44 -3.19
N GLN A 96 7.53 -0.98 -4.11
CA GLN A 96 6.27 -0.34 -3.76
C GLN A 96 5.34 -1.28 -2.97
N LEU A 97 5.06 -2.48 -3.47
CA LEU A 97 4.18 -3.46 -2.77
C LEU A 97 4.71 -3.81 -1.37
N ASN A 98 6.04 -3.91 -1.22
CA ASN A 98 6.67 -4.14 0.08
C ASN A 98 6.51 -2.92 1.01
N ALA A 99 6.67 -1.70 0.48
CA ALA A 99 6.46 -0.46 1.23
C ALA A 99 4.98 -0.27 1.63
N GLU A 100 4.02 -0.66 0.79
CA GLU A 100 2.59 -0.67 1.10
C GLU A 100 2.30 -1.60 2.29
N ALA A 101 2.87 -2.81 2.27
CA ALA A 101 2.74 -3.74 3.38
C ALA A 101 3.33 -3.18 4.68
N GLU A 102 4.50 -2.52 4.60
CA GLU A 102 5.11 -1.88 5.77
C GLU A 102 4.27 -0.69 6.28
N ALA A 103 3.71 0.14 5.39
CA ALA A 103 2.84 1.25 5.75
C ALA A 103 1.60 0.77 6.53
N VAL A 104 0.95 -0.31 6.06
CA VAL A 104 -0.18 -0.94 6.77
C VAL A 104 0.26 -1.43 8.14
N GLN A 105 1.40 -2.11 8.24
CA GLN A 105 1.91 -2.61 9.52
C GLN A 105 2.24 -1.48 10.51
N ILE A 106 2.76 -0.35 10.03
CA ILE A 106 3.02 0.83 10.86
C ILE A 106 1.73 1.41 11.44
N ILE A 107 0.69 1.51 10.61
CA ILE A 107 -0.62 1.99 11.04
C ILE A 107 -1.21 1.03 12.09
N LEU A 108 -1.20 -0.28 11.83
CA LEU A 108 -1.74 -1.29 12.76
C LEU A 108 -0.98 -1.36 14.08
N THR A 109 0.35 -1.43 14.02
CA THR A 109 1.20 -1.48 15.23
C THR A 109 1.09 -0.20 16.05
N GLY A 110 0.91 0.96 15.39
CA GLY A 110 0.66 2.23 16.06
C GLY A 110 -0.74 2.33 16.68
N ILE A 111 -1.70 1.49 16.27
CA ILE A 111 -3.03 1.38 16.88
C ILE A 111 -2.98 0.48 18.13
N ASP A 112 -2.22 -0.63 18.08
CA ASP A 112 -2.17 -1.61 19.18
C ASP A 112 -1.32 -1.17 20.40
N ASN A 113 -0.38 -0.25 20.21
CA ASN A 113 0.55 0.21 21.26
C ASN A 113 0.10 1.47 22.02
N ASP A 114 -1.12 1.97 21.76
CA ASP A 114 -1.77 3.08 22.50
C ASP A 114 -2.99 2.55 23.28
#